data_AF-A0A3A9YR40-F1
#
_entry.id   AF-A0A3A9YR40-F1
#
_cell.length_a   1.000
_cell.length_b   1.000
_cell.length_c   1.000
_cell.angle_alpha   90.00
_cell.angle_beta   90.00
_cell.angle_gamma   90.00
#
_symmetry.space_group_name_H-M   'P 1'
#
loop_
_entity.id
_entity.type
_entity.pdbx_description
1 polymer ?
#
loop_
_entity_poly.entity_id
_entity_poly.type
_entity_poly.pdbx_seq_one_letter_code
_entity_poly.pdbx_strand_id
1 'polypeptide(L)'
;MSYYLAPSLATLRAEINARWPGRDHTSDGWIGDAAHQATASDHNPNGRGSVNAIDVDEDGPDFPTVFAAIRRHPSARYVIYERRLYHRLRGWVSEPYSGDNPHDKHFHLSIDQTREAEQTTRPWGLLEDDMPTAREIVDELLTREVPSGTLGNFTVADWLKGGRMAAREVGYARAELAAATGRDPVDEDAIVAGVLAGLSPERIAAAIPTDMARQVADELAARLAG
;
A
#
# COMPACT_ATOMS: atom_id res chain seq x y z
N MET A 1 27.82 5.07 23.49
CA MET A 1 26.81 5.53 22.51
C MET A 1 25.83 4.38 22.31
N SER A 2 24.52 4.66 22.22
CA SER A 2 23.52 3.64 21.87
C SER A 2 23.53 3.47 20.34
N TYR A 3 23.56 2.25 19.86
CA TYR A 3 23.33 1.91 18.44
C TYR A 3 21.89 1.45 18.24
N TYR A 4 21.38 1.57 17.01
CA TYR A 4 20.00 1.20 16.66
C TYR A 4 19.92 0.65 15.24
N LEU A 5 18.94 -0.24 14.99
CA LEU A 5 18.61 -0.68 13.63
C LEU A 5 17.96 0.47 12.89
N ALA A 6 18.42 0.75 11.66
CA ALA A 6 17.80 1.77 10.81
C ALA A 6 16.26 1.63 10.78
N PRO A 7 15.50 2.72 11.03
CA PRO A 7 14.04 2.69 11.00
C PRO A 7 13.43 2.01 9.76
N SER A 8 14.01 2.21 8.57
CA SER A 8 13.56 1.54 7.35
C SER A 8 13.66 0.01 7.43
N LEU A 9 14.75 -0.53 7.99
CA LEU A 9 14.91 -1.97 8.20
C LEU A 9 14.02 -2.49 9.34
N ALA A 10 13.75 -1.67 10.35
CA ALA A 10 12.78 -2.01 11.38
C ALA A 10 11.36 -2.14 10.81
N THR A 11 10.96 -1.27 9.86
CA THR A 11 9.71 -1.40 9.11
C THR A 11 9.67 -2.71 8.32
N LEU A 12 10.73 -3.03 7.55
CA LEU A 12 10.78 -4.30 6.79
C LEU A 12 10.59 -5.50 7.70
N ARG A 13 11.32 -5.57 8.82
CA ARG A 13 11.22 -6.67 9.78
C ARG A 13 9.81 -6.79 10.34
N ALA A 14 9.16 -5.67 10.65
CA ALA A 14 7.79 -5.66 11.14
C ALA A 14 6.81 -6.21 10.09
N GLU A 15 6.94 -5.81 8.82
CA GLU A 15 6.10 -6.33 7.74
C GLU A 15 6.32 -7.84 7.49
N ILE A 16 7.58 -8.31 7.51
CA ILE A 16 7.90 -9.73 7.39
C ILE A 16 7.25 -10.51 8.54
N ASN A 17 7.40 -10.05 9.78
CA ASN A 17 6.79 -10.70 10.94
C ASN A 17 5.26 -10.69 10.89
N ALA A 18 4.65 -9.63 10.36
CA ALA A 18 3.20 -9.56 10.22
C ALA A 18 2.68 -10.53 9.14
N ARG A 19 3.40 -10.67 8.02
CA ARG A 19 3.01 -11.57 6.93
C ARG A 19 3.29 -13.04 7.25
N TRP A 20 4.39 -13.33 7.94
CA TRP A 20 4.78 -14.68 8.35
C TRP A 20 4.94 -14.76 9.88
N PRO A 21 3.84 -14.75 10.65
CA PRO A 21 3.89 -14.68 12.12
C PRO A 21 4.49 -15.91 12.80
N GLY A 22 4.61 -17.04 12.10
CA GLY A 22 5.19 -18.28 12.59
C GLY A 22 6.57 -18.63 12.02
N ARG A 23 7.26 -17.67 11.38
CA ARG A 23 8.59 -17.90 10.83
C ARG A 23 9.62 -18.22 11.90
N ASP A 24 10.68 -18.91 11.50
CA ASP A 24 11.87 -19.04 12.34
C ASP A 24 12.60 -17.68 12.43
N HIS A 25 13.31 -17.51 13.55
CA HIS A 25 14.13 -16.35 13.87
C HIS A 25 15.55 -16.76 14.29
N THR A 26 15.89 -18.05 14.20
CA THR A 26 17.16 -18.61 14.70
C THR A 26 18.39 -17.90 14.11
N SER A 27 18.33 -17.52 12.83
CA SER A 27 19.39 -16.79 12.15
C SER A 27 19.07 -15.31 11.86
N ASP A 28 18.04 -14.75 12.49
CA ASP A 28 17.81 -13.30 12.46
C ASP A 28 18.98 -12.55 13.11
N GLY A 29 19.45 -11.51 12.45
CA GLY A 29 20.58 -10.71 12.90
C GLY A 29 20.44 -9.26 12.45
N TRP A 30 21.05 -8.34 13.19
CA TRP A 30 21.15 -6.96 12.69
C TRP A 30 22.40 -6.25 13.19
N ILE A 31 22.83 -6.49 14.43
CA ILE A 31 24.06 -5.95 14.98
C ILE A 31 25.20 -6.97 14.89
N GLY A 32 26.34 -6.56 14.37
CA GLY A 32 27.56 -7.39 14.34
C GLY A 32 28.07 -7.64 15.75
N ASP A 33 28.54 -8.86 16.03
CA ASP A 33 29.20 -9.17 17.29
C ASP A 33 30.53 -8.38 17.45
N ALA A 34 31.14 -8.45 18.62
CA ALA A 34 32.36 -7.69 18.91
C ALA A 34 33.55 -8.06 17.99
N ALA A 35 33.59 -9.29 17.45
CA ALA A 35 34.61 -9.71 16.49
C ALA A 35 34.30 -9.17 15.08
N HIS A 36 33.02 -9.15 14.70
CA HIS A 36 32.53 -8.60 13.43
C HIS A 36 32.65 -7.07 13.37
N GLN A 37 32.66 -6.40 14.52
CA GLN A 37 32.94 -4.96 14.64
C GLN A 37 34.39 -4.58 14.33
N ALA A 38 35.31 -5.55 14.24
CA ALA A 38 36.71 -5.30 13.88
C ALA A 38 36.92 -5.12 12.35
N THR A 39 35.92 -5.40 11.53
CA THR A 39 35.97 -5.28 10.06
C THR A 39 34.96 -4.25 9.55
N ALA A 40 35.09 -3.81 8.29
CA ALA A 40 34.08 -2.96 7.66
C ALA A 40 32.85 -3.82 7.30
N SER A 41 31.71 -3.55 7.93
CA SER A 41 30.45 -4.26 7.71
C SER A 41 29.26 -3.31 7.90
N ASP A 42 28.19 -3.49 7.12
CA ASP A 42 26.95 -2.73 7.25
C ASP A 42 26.15 -3.12 8.52
N HIS A 43 26.52 -4.23 9.18
CA HIS A 43 26.07 -4.61 10.52
C HIS A 43 26.74 -3.82 11.65
N ASN A 44 27.78 -3.03 11.33
CA ASN A 44 28.44 -2.18 12.30
C ASN A 44 27.77 -0.80 12.34
N PRO A 45 27.51 -0.22 13.53
CA PRO A 45 26.92 1.09 13.62
C PRO A 45 27.80 2.13 12.93
N ASN A 46 27.21 2.93 12.05
CA ASN A 46 27.92 4.03 11.42
C ASN A 46 28.10 5.22 12.37
N GLY A 47 28.69 6.32 11.90
CA GLY A 47 28.94 7.52 12.72
C GLY A 47 27.70 8.18 13.34
N ARG A 48 26.49 7.82 12.92
CA ARG A 48 25.21 8.26 13.50
C ARG A 48 24.63 7.26 14.51
N GLY A 49 25.28 6.12 14.71
CA GLY A 49 24.77 5.01 15.52
C GLY A 49 23.77 4.10 14.81
N SER A 50 23.52 4.33 13.51
CA SER A 50 22.61 3.50 12.70
C SER A 50 23.32 2.26 12.20
N VAL A 51 22.66 1.11 12.31
CA VAL A 51 23.06 -0.13 11.65
C VAL A 51 22.25 -0.30 10.37
N ASN A 52 22.93 -0.53 9.25
CA ASN A 52 22.38 -0.44 7.90
C ASN A 52 22.20 -1.80 7.23
N ALA A 53 22.31 -2.89 7.99
CA ALA A 53 22.05 -4.24 7.52
C ALA A 53 21.10 -5.00 8.44
N ILE A 54 20.39 -5.96 7.85
CA ILE A 54 19.58 -6.95 8.55
C ILE A 54 19.78 -8.31 7.89
N ASP A 55 19.91 -9.35 8.71
CA ASP A 55 19.82 -10.74 8.33
C ASP A 55 18.45 -11.25 8.76
N VAL A 56 17.73 -11.90 7.84
CA VAL A 56 16.42 -12.49 8.11
C VAL A 56 16.47 -13.96 7.77
N ASP A 57 16.07 -14.77 8.73
CA ASP A 57 16.00 -16.22 8.61
C ASP A 57 15.16 -16.66 7.39
N GLU A 58 15.64 -17.68 6.67
CA GLU A 58 14.99 -18.17 5.45
C GLU A 58 13.79 -19.09 5.72
N ASP A 59 13.71 -19.71 6.90
CA ASP A 59 12.69 -20.69 7.24
C ASP A 59 11.37 -20.00 7.63
N GLY A 60 10.53 -19.78 6.62
CA GLY A 60 9.18 -19.25 6.77
C GLY A 60 8.84 -18.15 5.77
N PRO A 61 9.65 -17.08 5.64
CA PRO A 61 9.43 -16.05 4.65
C PRO A 61 9.64 -16.57 3.22
N ASP A 62 8.74 -16.21 2.30
CA ASP A 62 8.96 -16.48 0.87
C ASP A 62 9.96 -15.47 0.29
N PHE A 63 11.21 -15.89 0.11
CA PHE A 63 12.28 -15.01 -0.38
C PHE A 63 11.93 -14.30 -1.70
N PRO A 64 11.36 -14.95 -2.73
CA PRO A 64 10.90 -14.26 -3.95
C PRO A 64 9.96 -13.07 -3.68
N THR A 65 9.01 -13.22 -2.76
CA THR A 65 8.09 -12.15 -2.34
C THR A 65 8.84 -11.02 -1.62
N VAL A 66 9.69 -11.35 -0.65
CA VAL A 66 10.53 -10.35 0.05
C VAL A 66 11.45 -9.62 -0.91
N PHE A 67 12.10 -10.34 -1.81
CA PHE A 67 12.99 -9.78 -2.81
C PHE A 67 12.26 -8.89 -3.82
N ALA A 68 10.99 -9.20 -4.16
CA ALA A 68 10.17 -8.30 -4.97
C ALA A 68 9.88 -6.97 -4.26
N ALA A 69 9.60 -6.98 -2.96
CA ALA A 69 9.46 -5.76 -2.16
C ALA A 69 10.78 -4.97 -2.08
N ILE A 70 11.89 -5.66 -1.79
CA ILE A 70 13.24 -5.05 -1.71
C ILE A 70 13.60 -4.31 -3.00
N ARG A 71 13.37 -4.91 -4.17
CA ARG A 71 13.69 -4.29 -5.47
C ARG A 71 12.93 -3.00 -5.74
N ARG A 72 11.76 -2.82 -5.12
CA ARG A 72 10.88 -1.64 -5.26
C ARG A 72 11.26 -0.52 -4.30
N HIS A 73 11.86 -0.82 -3.16
CA HIS A 73 12.10 0.15 -2.09
C HIS A 73 13.38 0.99 -2.35
N PRO A 74 13.31 2.34 -2.27
CA PRO A 74 14.43 3.21 -2.64
C PRO A 74 15.65 3.11 -1.72
N SER A 75 15.48 2.66 -0.47
CA SER A 75 16.59 2.52 0.48
C SER A 75 17.48 1.30 0.21
N ALA A 76 17.00 0.30 -0.53
CA ALA A 76 17.72 -0.96 -0.69
C ALA A 76 18.99 -0.79 -1.53
N ARG A 77 20.12 -1.34 -1.06
CA ARG A 77 21.40 -1.25 -1.77
C ARG A 77 21.79 -2.59 -2.39
N TYR A 78 21.87 -3.64 -1.58
CA TYR A 78 22.18 -4.99 -2.04
C TYR A 78 21.61 -6.07 -1.13
N VAL A 79 21.42 -7.26 -1.70
CA VAL A 79 21.03 -8.49 -1.00
C VAL A 79 22.09 -9.55 -1.25
N ILE A 80 22.42 -10.33 -0.21
CA ILE A 80 23.22 -11.55 -0.35
C ILE A 80 22.37 -12.72 0.14
N TYR A 81 22.21 -13.74 -0.69
CA TYR A 81 21.48 -14.96 -0.36
C TYR A 81 22.00 -16.10 -1.22
N GLU A 82 22.19 -17.28 -0.63
CA GLU A 82 22.59 -18.51 -1.32
C GLU A 82 23.89 -18.39 -2.14
N ARG A 83 24.88 -17.70 -1.57
CA ARG A 83 26.15 -17.35 -2.25
C ARG A 83 25.95 -16.49 -3.51
N ARG A 84 24.89 -15.70 -3.55
CA ARG A 84 24.59 -14.78 -4.67
C ARG A 84 24.43 -13.36 -4.14
N LEU A 85 25.08 -12.42 -4.80
CA LEU A 85 24.95 -10.98 -4.56
C LEU A 85 24.01 -10.39 -5.60
N TYR A 86 23.05 -9.60 -5.15
CA TYR A 86 22.13 -8.83 -5.97
C TYR A 86 22.26 -7.37 -5.58
N HIS A 87 22.64 -6.49 -6.50
CA HIS A 87 22.89 -5.08 -6.18
C HIS A 87 21.99 -4.15 -7.00
N ARG A 88 21.40 -3.14 -6.35
CA ARG A 88 20.46 -2.19 -6.97
C ARG A 88 21.03 -1.49 -8.19
N LEU A 89 22.21 -0.88 -8.05
CA LEU A 89 22.88 -0.17 -9.14
C LEU A 89 23.34 -1.06 -10.30
N ARG A 90 23.35 -2.38 -10.12
CA ARG A 90 23.68 -3.36 -11.16
C ARG A 90 22.44 -4.10 -11.66
N GLY A 91 21.26 -3.51 -11.45
CA GLY A 91 19.99 -4.02 -11.97
C GLY A 91 19.50 -5.29 -11.28
N TRP A 92 19.97 -5.58 -10.07
CA TRP A 92 19.62 -6.80 -9.33
C TRP A 92 19.97 -8.09 -10.09
N VAL A 93 20.99 -8.05 -10.95
CA VAL A 93 21.53 -9.25 -11.59
C VAL A 93 22.13 -10.13 -10.52
N SER A 94 22.00 -11.44 -10.72
CA SER A 94 22.50 -12.43 -9.80
C SER A 94 23.98 -12.72 -10.05
N GLU A 95 24.84 -12.30 -9.12
CA GLU A 95 26.28 -12.41 -9.26
C GLU A 95 26.86 -13.37 -8.21
N PRO A 96 27.93 -14.12 -8.50
CA PRO A 96 28.57 -14.97 -7.51
C PRO A 96 29.07 -14.15 -6.30
N TYR A 97 28.83 -14.69 -5.11
CA TYR A 97 29.37 -14.17 -3.86
C TYR A 97 30.34 -15.19 -3.24
N SER A 98 31.50 -14.70 -2.81
CA SER A 98 32.61 -15.52 -2.30
C SER A 98 33.07 -15.11 -0.91
N GLY A 99 32.26 -14.37 -0.15
CA GLY A 99 32.57 -14.06 1.24
C GLY A 99 32.50 -15.31 2.12
N ASP A 100 33.11 -15.21 3.30
CA ASP A 100 33.28 -16.35 4.21
C ASP A 100 31.94 -16.87 4.74
N ASN A 101 30.99 -15.98 5.04
CA ASN A 101 29.63 -16.35 5.35
C ASN A 101 28.87 -16.60 4.03
N PRO A 102 28.44 -17.84 3.73
CA PRO A 102 27.76 -18.15 2.47
C PRO A 102 26.33 -17.57 2.35
N HIS A 103 25.72 -17.11 3.45
CA HIS A 103 24.32 -16.69 3.51
C HIS A 103 23.34 -17.78 3.02
N ASP A 104 23.50 -19.01 3.53
CA ASP A 104 22.70 -20.20 3.22
C ASP A 104 21.74 -20.60 4.36
N LYS A 105 21.42 -19.64 5.24
CA LYS A 105 20.50 -19.76 6.39
C LYS A 105 19.60 -18.54 6.55
N HIS A 106 20.04 -17.40 6.05
CA HIS A 106 19.33 -16.12 6.07
C HIS A 106 19.64 -15.38 4.78
N PHE A 107 18.74 -14.49 4.38
CA PHE A 107 19.08 -13.46 3.41
C PHE A 107 19.54 -12.20 4.14
N HIS A 108 20.66 -11.68 3.67
CA HIS A 108 21.23 -10.42 4.13
C HIS A 108 20.74 -9.28 3.25
N LEU A 109 20.24 -8.20 3.84
CA LEU A 109 19.91 -6.96 3.15
C LEU A 109 20.69 -5.80 3.75
N SER A 110 21.37 -5.05 2.88
CA SER A 110 21.96 -3.76 3.21
C SER A 110 21.24 -2.61 2.50
N ILE A 111 21.11 -1.49 3.21
CA ILE A 111 20.55 -0.23 2.69
C ILE A 111 21.65 0.79 2.36
N ASP A 112 21.30 1.83 1.60
CA ASP A 112 22.19 2.97 1.39
C ASP A 112 22.52 3.64 2.75
N GLN A 113 23.77 4.03 2.95
CA GLN A 113 24.24 4.66 4.20
C GLN A 113 23.94 6.16 4.26
N THR A 114 22.77 6.57 3.78
CA THR A 114 22.28 7.96 3.85
C THR A 114 21.25 8.10 4.96
N ARG A 115 21.09 9.32 5.47
CA ARG A 115 20.10 9.58 6.53
C ARG A 115 18.68 9.33 6.03
N GLU A 116 18.43 9.62 4.75
CA GLU A 116 17.13 9.42 4.11
C GLU A 116 16.79 7.94 4.01
N ALA A 117 17.74 7.11 3.57
CA ALA A 117 17.55 5.67 3.45
C ALA A 117 17.35 4.99 4.81
N GLU A 118 18.03 5.49 5.84
CA GLU A 118 17.91 5.01 7.23
C GLU A 118 16.58 5.36 7.88
N GLN A 119 16.24 6.65 7.87
CA GLN A 119 15.21 7.20 8.74
C GLN A 119 13.80 7.14 8.14
N THR A 120 13.68 6.84 6.84
CA THR A 120 12.37 6.63 6.23
C THR A 120 11.64 5.46 6.89
N THR A 121 10.36 5.66 7.20
CA THR A 121 9.44 4.61 7.67
C THR A 121 8.47 4.18 6.58
N ARG A 122 8.76 4.53 5.32
CA ARG A 122 7.99 4.09 4.15
C ARG A 122 7.80 2.57 4.19
N PRO A 123 6.58 2.06 3.94
CA PRO A 123 6.35 0.64 3.81
C PRO A 123 7.21 0.00 2.73
N TRP A 124 7.66 -1.23 2.96
CA TRP A 124 8.34 -2.03 1.92
C TRP A 124 7.35 -2.63 0.93
N GLY A 125 6.05 -2.59 1.28
CA GLY A 125 4.95 -3.04 0.44
C GLY A 125 4.65 -4.52 0.57
N LEU A 126 5.20 -5.20 1.59
CA LEU A 126 4.95 -6.63 1.81
C LEU A 126 3.52 -6.92 2.25
N LEU A 127 2.86 -5.96 2.89
CA LEU A 127 1.46 -6.07 3.33
C LEU A 127 0.47 -5.50 2.31
N GLU A 128 0.96 -4.78 1.29
CA GLU A 128 0.12 -4.22 0.22
C GLU A 128 -0.28 -5.28 -0.80
N ASP A 129 0.55 -6.30 -1.01
CA ASP A 129 0.24 -7.43 -1.90
C ASP A 129 -0.90 -8.33 -1.35
N ASP A 130 -1.31 -8.17 -0.08
CA ASP A 130 -2.46 -8.86 0.53
C ASP A 130 -3.74 -7.99 0.56
N MET A 131 -3.68 -6.74 0.08
CA MET A 131 -4.88 -5.91 -0.08
C MET A 131 -5.62 -6.32 -1.34
N PRO A 132 -6.94 -6.58 -1.27
CA PRO A 132 -7.72 -6.89 -2.46
C PRO A 132 -7.59 -5.74 -3.46
N THR A 133 -7.33 -6.10 -4.72
CA THR A 133 -7.24 -5.14 -5.81
C THR A 133 -8.53 -4.32 -5.91
N ALA A 134 -8.45 -3.11 -6.48
CA ALA A 134 -9.65 -2.31 -6.74
C ALA A 134 -10.73 -3.10 -7.51
N ARG A 135 -10.33 -4.07 -8.34
CA ARG A 135 -11.25 -4.96 -9.05
C ARG A 135 -11.92 -5.97 -8.12
N GLU A 136 -11.18 -6.62 -7.24
CA GLU A 136 -11.74 -7.57 -6.26
C GLU A 136 -12.69 -6.88 -5.29
N ILE A 137 -12.35 -5.65 -4.84
CA ILE A 137 -13.26 -4.83 -4.04
C ILE A 137 -14.54 -4.51 -4.81
N VAL A 138 -14.44 -4.16 -6.10
CA VAL A 138 -15.62 -3.89 -6.94
C VAL A 138 -16.47 -5.14 -7.15
N ASP A 139 -15.85 -6.31 -7.41
CA ASP A 139 -16.57 -7.56 -7.60
C ASP A 139 -17.27 -8.01 -6.29
N GLU A 140 -16.63 -7.82 -5.13
CA GLU A 140 -17.25 -8.05 -3.82
C GLU A 140 -18.44 -7.12 -3.59
N LEU A 141 -18.26 -5.81 -3.85
CA LEU A 141 -19.34 -4.83 -3.70
C LEU A 141 -20.53 -5.12 -4.61
N LEU A 142 -20.28 -5.49 -5.87
CA LEU A 142 -21.33 -5.80 -6.84
C LEU A 142 -22.14 -7.04 -6.47
N THR A 143 -21.52 -8.01 -5.79
CA THR A 143 -22.15 -9.28 -5.38
C THR A 143 -22.76 -9.23 -3.99
N ARG A 144 -22.47 -8.20 -3.19
CA ARG A 144 -23.03 -8.01 -1.86
C ARG A 144 -24.56 -7.91 -1.91
N GLU A 145 -25.22 -8.73 -1.11
CA GLU A 145 -26.67 -8.65 -0.92
C GLU A 145 -27.04 -7.46 -0.04
N VAL A 146 -28.06 -6.72 -0.47
CA VAL A 146 -28.67 -5.61 0.25
C VAL A 146 -30.14 -5.94 0.49
N PRO A 147 -30.65 -5.84 1.73
CA PRO A 147 -32.06 -6.08 2.01
C PRO A 147 -32.93 -4.98 1.40
N SER A 148 -33.96 -5.35 0.64
CA SER A 148 -34.93 -4.41 0.08
C SER A 148 -36.33 -4.71 0.63
N GLY A 149 -36.55 -4.35 1.90
CA GLY A 149 -37.86 -4.38 2.56
C GLY A 149 -38.74 -5.59 2.18
N THR A 150 -39.89 -5.33 1.56
CA THR A 150 -40.89 -6.33 1.17
C THR A 150 -40.53 -7.18 -0.05
N LEU A 151 -39.45 -6.85 -0.77
CA LEU A 151 -39.08 -7.47 -2.04
C LEU A 151 -37.93 -8.50 -1.93
N GLY A 152 -37.36 -8.68 -0.74
CA GLY A 152 -36.27 -9.63 -0.47
C GLY A 152 -34.87 -9.03 -0.65
N ASN A 153 -33.86 -9.89 -0.74
CA ASN A 153 -32.46 -9.50 -0.92
C ASN A 153 -32.13 -9.35 -2.41
N PHE A 154 -31.37 -8.32 -2.75
CA PHE A 154 -30.86 -8.08 -4.11
C PHE A 154 -29.36 -7.82 -4.05
N THR A 155 -28.64 -8.14 -5.12
CA THR A 155 -27.25 -7.69 -5.24
C THR A 155 -27.19 -6.19 -5.56
N VAL A 156 -26.09 -5.52 -5.21
CA VAL A 156 -25.86 -4.13 -5.63
C VAL A 156 -25.89 -4.00 -7.17
N ALA A 157 -25.43 -5.02 -7.90
CA ALA A 157 -25.51 -5.06 -9.36
C ALA A 157 -26.96 -5.06 -9.89
N ASP A 158 -27.87 -5.79 -9.24
CA ASP A 158 -29.30 -5.82 -9.61
C ASP A 158 -29.96 -4.47 -9.35
N TRP A 159 -29.59 -3.81 -8.25
CA TRP A 159 -30.07 -2.47 -7.94
C TRP A 159 -29.62 -1.43 -9.00
N LEU A 160 -28.36 -1.48 -9.42
CA LEU A 160 -27.83 -0.60 -10.47
C LEU A 160 -28.49 -0.86 -11.83
N LYS A 161 -28.75 -2.13 -12.18
CA LYS A 161 -29.48 -2.48 -13.41
C LYS A 161 -30.93 -2.00 -13.35
N GLY A 162 -31.61 -2.22 -12.23
CA GLY A 162 -32.98 -1.76 -12.00
C GLY A 162 -33.10 -0.23 -12.07
N GLY A 163 -32.18 0.50 -11.44
CA GLY A 163 -32.12 1.96 -11.49
C GLY A 163 -31.89 2.50 -12.91
N ARG A 164 -31.01 1.87 -13.70
CA ARG A 164 -30.79 2.22 -15.12
C ARG A 164 -32.02 1.96 -15.98
N MET A 165 -32.70 0.84 -15.76
CA MET A 165 -33.96 0.53 -16.46
C MET A 165 -35.04 1.55 -16.11
N ALA A 166 -35.21 1.89 -14.83
CA ALA A 166 -36.16 2.92 -14.39
C ALA A 166 -35.85 4.29 -14.99
N ALA A 167 -34.58 4.72 -14.99
CA ALA A 167 -34.17 5.99 -15.60
C ALA A 167 -34.44 6.02 -17.12
N ARG A 168 -34.25 4.90 -17.81
CA ARG A 168 -34.53 4.78 -19.25
C ARG A 168 -36.03 4.86 -19.54
N GLU A 169 -36.86 4.16 -18.78
CA GLU A 169 -38.32 4.22 -18.90
C GLU A 169 -38.85 5.63 -18.59
N VAL A 170 -38.32 6.29 -17.54
CA VAL A 170 -38.63 7.70 -17.26
C VAL A 170 -38.19 8.61 -18.41
N GLY A 171 -37.03 8.36 -19.01
CA GLY A 171 -36.56 9.08 -20.20
C GLY A 171 -37.50 8.91 -21.40
N TYR A 172 -37.97 7.68 -21.67
CA TYR A 172 -38.96 7.44 -22.73
C TYR A 172 -40.30 8.11 -22.43
N ALA A 173 -40.82 7.98 -21.20
CA ALA A 173 -42.05 8.64 -20.79
C ALA A 173 -41.94 10.18 -20.89
N ARG A 174 -40.78 10.77 -20.54
CA ARG A 174 -40.49 12.20 -20.75
C ARG A 174 -40.49 12.56 -22.22
N ALA A 175 -39.84 11.77 -23.07
CA ALA A 175 -39.77 12.02 -24.51
C ALA A 175 -41.16 11.94 -25.16
N GLU A 176 -41.98 10.95 -24.77
CA GLU A 176 -43.37 10.85 -25.21
C GLU A 176 -44.23 12.03 -24.74
N LEU A 177 -44.08 12.45 -23.47
CA LEU A 177 -44.81 13.58 -22.93
C LEU A 177 -44.40 14.91 -23.58
N ALA A 178 -43.10 15.11 -23.86
CA ALA A 178 -42.59 16.27 -24.57
C ALA A 178 -43.07 16.31 -26.03
N ALA A 179 -43.09 15.16 -26.70
CA ALA A 179 -43.64 15.04 -28.06
C ALA A 179 -45.16 15.32 -28.10
N ALA A 180 -45.90 14.89 -27.07
CA ALA A 180 -47.35 15.08 -26.99
C ALA A 180 -47.77 16.52 -26.64
N THR A 181 -46.93 17.26 -25.89
CA THR A 181 -47.29 18.57 -25.32
C THR A 181 -46.48 19.74 -25.88
N GLY A 182 -45.42 19.46 -26.65
CA GLY A 182 -44.50 20.47 -27.18
C GLY A 182 -43.65 21.17 -26.10
N ARG A 183 -43.55 20.60 -24.89
CA ARG A 183 -42.80 21.15 -23.75
C ARG A 183 -42.05 20.04 -23.02
N ASP A 184 -40.78 20.26 -22.66
CA ASP A 184 -40.08 19.34 -21.75
C ASP A 184 -40.71 19.49 -20.34
N PRO A 185 -41.25 18.42 -19.75
CA PRO A 185 -41.93 18.48 -18.45
C PRO A 185 -41.01 18.72 -17.26
N VAL A 186 -39.68 18.69 -17.44
CA VAL A 186 -38.72 18.83 -16.32
C VAL A 186 -37.98 20.14 -16.38
N ASP A 187 -38.03 20.85 -15.25
CA ASP A 187 -37.22 22.03 -14.97
C ASP A 187 -35.89 21.58 -14.36
N GLU A 188 -34.87 21.46 -15.22
CA GLU A 188 -33.54 21.00 -14.82
C GLU A 188 -32.86 21.99 -13.87
N ASP A 189 -33.14 23.29 -14.01
CA ASP A 189 -32.60 24.34 -13.14
C ASP A 189 -33.16 24.23 -11.72
N ALA A 190 -34.45 23.93 -11.58
CA ALA A 190 -35.07 23.68 -10.27
C ALA A 190 -34.54 22.41 -9.59
N ILE A 191 -34.26 21.35 -10.36
CA ILE A 191 -33.66 20.12 -9.83
C ILE A 191 -32.22 20.36 -9.39
N VAL A 192 -31.40 21.02 -10.22
CA VAL A 192 -30.02 21.37 -9.88
C VAL A 192 -29.99 22.26 -8.65
N ALA A 193 -30.86 23.27 -8.57
CA ALA A 193 -30.99 24.12 -7.38
C ALA A 193 -31.37 23.32 -6.13
N GLY A 194 -32.31 22.37 -6.24
CA GLY A 194 -32.71 21.50 -5.13
C GLY A 194 -31.61 20.54 -4.64
N VAL A 195 -30.87 19.94 -5.58
CA VAL A 195 -29.73 19.05 -5.27
C VAL A 195 -28.59 19.84 -4.63
N LEU A 196 -28.22 21.00 -5.20
CA LEU A 196 -27.19 21.87 -4.64
C LEU A 196 -27.58 22.43 -3.27
N ALA A 197 -28.85 22.78 -3.05
CA ALA A 197 -29.34 23.19 -1.73
C ALA A 197 -29.26 22.07 -0.69
N GLY A 198 -29.31 20.80 -1.12
CA GLY A 198 -29.15 19.62 -0.25
C GLY A 198 -27.70 19.24 0.05
N LEU A 199 -26.75 19.70 -0.78
CA LEU A 199 -25.31 19.39 -0.71
C LEU A 199 -24.53 20.54 -0.06
N SER A 200 -24.84 20.83 1.21
CA SER A 200 -24.05 21.82 1.96
C SER A 200 -22.59 21.36 2.08
N PRO A 201 -21.62 22.29 2.21
CA PRO A 201 -20.21 21.95 2.42
C PRO A 201 -19.99 20.94 3.56
N GLU A 202 -20.81 21.01 4.61
CA GLU A 202 -20.74 20.12 5.77
C GLU A 202 -21.24 18.70 5.44
N ARG A 203 -22.27 18.56 4.59
CA ARG A 203 -22.76 17.26 4.13
C ARG A 203 -21.81 16.62 3.12
N ILE A 204 -21.20 17.43 2.26
CA ILE A 204 -20.13 16.98 1.36
C ILE A 204 -18.95 16.50 2.19
N ALA A 205 -18.53 17.26 3.21
CA ALA A 205 -17.44 16.88 4.11
C ALA A 205 -17.75 15.61 4.92
N ALA A 206 -18.99 15.43 5.38
CA ALA A 206 -19.41 14.24 6.13
C ALA A 206 -19.46 12.96 5.28
N ALA A 207 -19.58 13.07 3.96
CA ALA A 207 -19.56 11.95 3.03
C ALA A 207 -18.14 11.53 2.61
N ILE A 208 -17.12 12.33 2.91
CA ILE A 208 -15.73 12.03 2.61
C ILE A 208 -15.16 11.16 3.74
N PRO A 209 -14.62 9.96 3.44
CA PRO A 209 -13.91 9.13 4.43
C PRO A 209 -12.83 9.93 5.16
N THR A 210 -12.67 9.69 6.46
CA THR A 210 -11.90 10.56 7.35
C THR A 210 -10.41 10.63 6.99
N ASP A 211 -9.89 9.55 6.41
CA ASP A 211 -8.55 9.41 5.86
C ASP A 211 -8.36 10.25 4.58
N MET A 212 -9.31 10.21 3.64
CA MET A 212 -9.32 11.07 2.46
C MET A 212 -9.46 12.55 2.83
N ALA A 213 -10.31 12.88 3.80
CA ALA A 213 -10.50 14.26 4.26
C ALA A 213 -9.18 14.84 4.82
N ARG A 214 -8.39 14.02 5.53
CA ARG A 214 -7.08 14.41 6.07
C ARG A 214 -6.06 14.65 4.97
N GLN A 215 -5.97 13.75 3.99
CA GLN A 215 -5.05 13.90 2.86
C GLN A 215 -5.34 15.17 2.04
N VAL A 216 -6.62 15.47 1.80
CA VAL A 216 -7.03 16.69 1.08
C VAL A 216 -6.70 17.95 1.90
N ALA A 217 -6.90 17.93 3.21
CA ALA A 217 -6.52 19.04 4.09
C ALA A 217 -5.00 19.28 4.11
N ASP A 218 -4.20 18.23 4.19
CA ASP A 218 -2.74 18.31 4.19
C ASP A 218 -2.20 18.88 2.86
N GLU A 219 -2.76 18.45 1.72
CA GLU A 219 -2.39 18.95 0.39
C GLU A 219 -2.78 20.43 0.19
N LEU A 220 -3.96 20.85 0.65
CA LEU A 220 -4.40 22.25 0.58
C LEU A 220 -3.53 23.15 1.48
N ALA A 221 -3.17 22.68 2.68
CA ALA A 221 -2.28 23.39 3.58
C ALA A 221 -0.88 23.56 2.97
N ALA A 222 -0.34 22.52 2.32
CA ALA A 222 0.94 22.59 1.62
C ALA A 222 0.94 23.63 0.48
N ARG A 223 -0.17 23.74 -0.27
CA ARG A 223 -0.31 24.71 -1.38
C ARG A 223 -0.51 26.15 -0.93
N LEU A 224 -1.14 26.37 0.22
CA LEU A 224 -1.36 27.71 0.78
C LEU A 224 -0.14 28.24 1.54
N ALA A 225 0.79 27.36 1.92
CA ALA A 225 2.04 27.69 2.61
C ALA A 225 3.21 27.99 1.66
N GLY A 226 3.03 27.79 0.34
CA GLY A 226 3.98 28.17 -0.72
C GLY A 226 3.56 29.44 -1.44
#